data_AF-A0A2Z2M5X8-F1
#
_entry.id   AF-A0A2Z2M5X8-F1
#
_cell.length_a   1.000
_cell.length_b   1.000
_cell.length_c   1.000
_cell.angle_alpha   90.00
_cell.angle_beta   90.00
_cell.angle_gamma   90.00
#
_symmetry.space_group_name_H-M   'P 1'
#
loop_
_entity.id
_entity.type
_entity.pdbx_description
1 polymer ?
#
loop_
_entity_poly.entity_id
_entity_poly.type
_entity_poly.pdbx_seq_one_letter_code
_entity_poly.pdbx_strand_id
1 'polypeptide(L)' 'MAVRDYLVIFLGVWIVISAVLSPSTEVFLTVALIGILITLEVGEFYLAEETKEGLKYSAYFLLFVFLVVVVMKVYEILNG' A
#
# COMPACT_ATOMS: atom_id res chain seq x y z
N MET A 1 -20.65 11.86 -6.21
CA MET A 1 -19.25 11.70 -5.78
C MET A 1 -18.43 11.28 -6.97
N ALA A 2 -17.29 11.90 -7.21
CA ALA A 2 -16.38 11.46 -8.27
C ALA A 2 -15.79 10.10 -7.87
N VAL A 3 -15.42 9.27 -8.86
CA VAL A 3 -14.76 7.96 -8.61
C VAL A 3 -13.52 8.12 -7.73
N ARG A 4 -12.81 9.25 -7.87
CA ARG A 4 -11.71 9.68 -7.00
C ARG A 4 -12.08 9.70 -5.51
N ASP A 5 -13.25 10.22 -5.16
CA ASP A 5 -13.66 10.34 -3.74
C ASP A 5 -13.89 8.95 -3.13
N TYR A 6 -14.41 8.01 -3.91
CA TYR A 6 -14.57 6.61 -3.48
C TYR A 6 -13.22 5.90 -3.29
N LEU A 7 -12.23 6.16 -4.14
CA LEU A 7 -10.88 5.61 -3.98
C LEU A 7 -10.20 6.13 -2.71
N VAL A 8 -10.36 7.41 -2.38
CA VAL A 8 -9.80 7.99 -1.15
C VAL A 8 -10.46 7.39 0.09
N ILE A 9 -11.79 7.24 0.07
CA ILE A 9 -12.53 6.61 1.17
C ILE A 9 -12.13 5.14 1.31
N PHE A 10 -11.99 4.40 0.20
CA PHE A 10 -11.51 3.03 0.19
C PHE A 10 -10.14 2.91 0.86
N LEU A 11 -9.18 3.74 0.46
CA LEU A 11 -7.83 3.76 1.05
C LEU A 11 -7.87 4.07 2.55
N GLY A 12 -8.65 5.07 2.95
CA GLY A 12 -8.78 5.45 4.36
C GLY A 12 -9.34 4.29 5.20
N VAL A 13 -10.42 3.68 4.75
CA VAL A 13 -11.03 2.51 5.42
C VAL A 13 -10.06 1.33 5.42
N TRP A 14 -9.37 1.09 4.30
CA TRP A 14 -8.40 0.00 4.17
C TRP A 14 -7.25 0.13 5.16
N ILE A 15 -6.65 1.31 5.30
CA ILE A 15 -5.56 1.57 6.25
C ILE A 15 -6.04 1.35 7.69
N VAL A 16 -7.21 1.88 8.04
CA VAL A 16 -7.78 1.76 9.40
C VAL A 16 -8.07 0.29 9.74
N ILE A 17 -8.72 -0.45 8.84
CA ILE A 17 -9.00 -1.88 9.03
C ILE A 17 -7.69 -2.68 9.12
N SER A 18 -6.74 -2.38 8.25
CA SER A 18 -5.42 -3.03 8.24
C SER A 18 -4.69 -2.81 9.56
N ALA A 19 -4.74 -1.60 10.13
CA ALA A 19 -4.10 -1.28 11.40
C ALA A 19 -4.73 -2.03 12.58
N VAL A 20 -6.05 -2.20 12.56
CA VAL A 20 -6.79 -2.88 13.64
C VAL A 20 -6.61 -4.40 13.58
N LEU A 21 -6.62 -4.99 12.37
CA LEU A 21 -6.59 -6.44 12.18
C LEU A 21 -5.18 -7.03 12.11
N SER A 22 -4.15 -6.21 11.92
CA SER A 22 -2.79 -6.71 11.74
C SER A 22 -2.14 -7.08 13.08
N PRO A 23 -1.71 -8.35 13.25
CA PRO A 23 -1.11 -8.81 14.50
C PRO A 23 0.33 -8.31 14.72
N SER A 24 0.98 -7.80 13.67
CA SER A 24 2.32 -7.22 13.74
C SER A 24 2.48 -6.05 12.78
N THR A 25 3.46 -5.19 13.05
CA THR A 25 3.80 -4.05 12.19
C THR A 25 4.19 -4.48 10.78
N GLU A 26 4.83 -5.63 10.62
CA GLU A 26 5.20 -6.19 9.32
C GLU A 26 3.96 -6.57 8.50
N VAL A 27 3.00 -7.27 9.12
CA VAL A 27 1.74 -7.66 8.47
C VAL A 27 0.94 -6.42 8.11
N PHE A 28 0.90 -5.42 8.99
CA PHE A 28 0.28 -4.13 8.70
C PHE A 28 0.87 -3.46 7.46
N LEU A 29 2.20 -3.31 7.40
CA LEU A 29 2.89 -2.67 6.28
C LEU A 29 2.66 -3.43 4.97
N THR A 30 2.60 -4.76 5.04
CA THR A 30 2.30 -5.63 3.90
C THR A 30 0.88 -5.40 3.37
N VAL A 31 -0.12 -5.47 4.25
CA VAL A 31 -1.54 -5.32 3.86
C VAL A 31 -1.83 -3.88 3.42
N ALA A 32 -1.22 -2.89 4.06
CA ALA A 32 -1.30 -1.49 3.66
C ALA A 32 -0.74 -1.28 2.24
N LEU A 33 0.43 -1.86 1.93
CA LEU A 33 1.01 -1.82 0.59
C LEU A 33 0.07 -2.42 -0.45
N ILE A 34 -0.51 -3.60 -0.18
CA ILE A 34 -1.44 -4.25 -1.10
C ILE A 34 -2.61 -3.32 -1.44
N GLY A 35 -3.22 -2.68 -0.44
CA GLY A 35 -4.31 -1.73 -0.66
C GLY A 35 -3.90 -0.51 -1.50
N ILE A 36 -2.67 -0.01 -1.30
CA ILE A 36 -2.12 1.11 -2.07
C ILE A 36 -1.88 0.70 -3.52
N LEU A 37 -1.31 -0.48 -3.76
CA LEU A 37 -1.08 -1.02 -5.12
C LEU A 37 -2.40 -1.26 -5.87
N ILE A 38 -3.41 -1.82 -5.20
CA ILE A 38 -4.75 -2.00 -5.79
C ILE A 38 -5.35 -0.64 -6.16
N THR A 39 -5.23 0.35 -5.28
CA THR A 39 -5.78 1.69 -5.53
C THR A 39 -5.08 2.40 -6.68
N LEU A 40 -3.78 2.14 -6.87
CA LEU A 40 -3.02 2.61 -8.01
C LEU A 40 -3.49 1.99 -9.32
N GLU A 41 -3.60 0.66 -9.36
CA GLU A 41 -4.00 -0.08 -10.56
C GLU A 41 -5.43 0.27 -10.97
N VAL A 42 -6.35 0.31 -10.00
CA VAL A 42 -7.76 0.64 -10.23
C VAL A 42 -7.94 2.13 -10.48
N GLY A 43 -7.18 2.97 -9.79
CA GLY A 43 -7.16 4.42 -9.99
C GLY A 43 -6.48 4.85 -11.28
N GLU A 44 -5.72 3.96 -11.93
CA GLU A 44 -4.95 4.25 -13.14
C GLU A 44 -5.82 4.76 -14.30
N PHE A 45 -7.06 4.26 -14.37
CA PHE A 45 -8.04 4.59 -15.39
C PHE A 45 -8.90 5.83 -15.06
N TYR A 46 -8.85 6.32 -13.82
CA TYR A 46 -9.74 7.38 -13.32
C TYR A 46 -9.01 8.62 -12.77
N LEU A 47 -7.68 8.56 -12.61
CA LEU A 47 -6.85 9.66 -12.11
C LEU A 47 -6.20 10.45 -13.25
N ALA A 48 -6.12 11.78 -13.09
CA ALA A 48 -5.40 12.67 -13.99
C ALA A 48 -3.89 12.38 -13.96
N GLU A 49 -3.17 12.56 -15.08
CA GLU A 49 -1.73 12.24 -15.24
C GLU A 49 -0.85 12.82 -14.11
N GLU A 50 -1.16 14.03 -13.65
CA GLU A 50 -0.45 14.73 -12.57
C GLU A 50 -0.54 13.98 -11.23
N THR A 51 -1.72 13.47 -10.90
CA THR A 51 -1.95 12.68 -9.68
C THR A 51 -1.40 11.26 -9.82
N LYS A 52 -1.37 10.75 -11.05
CA LYS A 52 -0.87 9.43 -11.41
C LYS A 52 0.64 9.31 -11.18
N GLU A 53 1.41 10.32 -11.54
CA GLU A 53 2.86 10.35 -11.31
C GLU A 53 3.20 10.39 -9.82
N GLY A 54 2.58 11.28 -9.05
CA GLY A 54 2.81 11.37 -7.60
C GLY A 54 2.46 10.06 -6.88
N LEU A 55 1.38 9.40 -7.31
CA LEU A 55 0.97 8.12 -6.74
C LEU A 55 1.94 6.99 -7.13
N LYS A 56 2.46 6.97 -8.37
CA LYS A 56 3.52 6.04 -8.80
C LYS A 56 4.78 6.18 -7.95
N TYR A 57 5.25 7.40 -7.69
CA TYR A 57 6.42 7.63 -6.83
C TYR A 57 6.19 7.11 -5.41
N SER A 58 5.01 7.35 -4.84
CA SER A 58 4.63 6.80 -3.53
C SER A 58 4.60 5.27 -3.53
N ALA A 59 4.07 4.65 -4.58
CA ALA A 59 4.10 3.19 -4.75
C ALA A 59 5.51 2.64 -4.81
N TYR A 60 6.40 3.25 -5.61
CA TYR A 60 7.78 2.81 -5.73
C TYR A 60 8.52 2.92 -4.40
N PHE A 61 8.29 3.99 -3.66
CA PHE A 61 8.85 4.15 -2.31
C PHE A 61 8.33 3.06 -1.36
N LEU A 62 7.02 2.81 -1.36
CA LEU A 62 6.41 1.77 -0.52
C LEU A 62 6.85 0.35 -0.91
N LEU A 63 7.01 0.07 -2.20
CA LEU A 63 7.57 -1.18 -2.72
C LEU A 63 9.02 -1.37 -2.27
N PHE A 64 9.81 -0.31 -2.23
CA PHE A 64 11.17 -0.36 -1.70
C PHE A 64 11.19 -0.65 -0.20
N VAL A 65 10.37 0.05 0.59
CA VAL A 65 10.21 -0.21 2.03
C VAL A 65 9.74 -1.65 2.26
N PHE A 66 8.81 -2.14 1.45
CA PHE A 66 8.33 -3.51 1.52
C PHE A 66 9.42 -4.54 1.20
N LEU A 67 10.23 -4.29 0.18
CA LEU A 67 11.37 -5.14 -0.15
C LEU A 67 12.35 -5.24 1.04
N VAL A 68 12.61 -4.13 1.74
CA VAL A 68 13.43 -4.13 2.96
C VAL A 68 12.78 -4.96 4.08
N VAL A 69 11.47 -4.82 4.30
CA VAL A 69 10.72 -5.64 5.28
C VAL A 69 10.82 -7.13 4.93
N VAL A 70 10.61 -7.50 3.66
CA VAL A 70 10.70 -8.89 3.19
C VAL A 70 12.11 -9.44 3.40
N VAL A 71 13.15 -8.69 3.04
CA VAL A 71 14.54 -9.12 3.23
C VAL A 71 14.85 -9.32 4.71
N MET A 72 14.46 -8.39 5.58
CA MET A 72 14.64 -8.56 7.04
C MET A 72 13.92 -9.81 7.54
N LYS A 73 12.69 -10.09 7.07
CA LYS A 73 11.94 -11.27 7.49
C LYS A 73 12.57 -12.57 7.00
N VAL A 74 13.08 -12.59 5.78
CA VAL A 74 13.82 -13.74 5.23
C VAL A 74 15.10 -13.99 6.03
N TYR A 75 15.84 -12.95 6.42
CA TYR A 75 17.01 -13.10 7.30
C TYR A 75 16.66 -13.65 8.68
N GLU A 76 15.55 -13.20 9.27
CA GLU A 76 15.06 -13.73 10.55
C GLU A 76 14.71 -15.22 10.44
N ILE A 77 14.02 -15.63 9.36
CA ILE A 77 13.67 -17.03 9.09
C ILE A 77 14.92 -17.90 8.83
N LEU A 78 15.93 -17.37 8.14
CA LEU A 78 17.14 -18.13 7.79
C LEU A 78 18.14 -18.26 8.96
N ASN A 79 18.09 -17.35 9.93
CA ASN A 79 18.97 -17.36 11.11
C ASN A 79 18.30 -17.91 12.38
N GLY A 80 17.02 -18.28 12.32
CA GLY A 80 16.28 -18.98 13.37
C GLY A 80 16.16 -20.48 13.08
#